data_AF-A0AAT9V3J3-F1
#
_entry.id   AF-A0AAT9V3J3-F1
#
_cell.length_a   1.000
_cell.length_b   1.000
_cell.length_c   1.000
_cell.angle_alpha   90.00
_cell.angle_beta   90.00
_cell.angle_gamma   90.00
#
_symmetry.space_group_name_H-M   'P 1'
#
loop_
_entity.id
_entity.type
_entity.pdbx_description
1 polymer ?
#
loop_
_entity_poly.entity_id
_entity_poly.type
_entity_poly.pdbx_seq_one_letter_code
_entity_poly.pdbx_strand_id
1 'polypeptide(L)'
;MTIIRRILFCALLGAALPGWSQDAAPEKPQDYAWGAGLETTTPSPLYQVTLPGRIYTDSVAPDLRDVRVFNQQGNAVPFTLIPAVQKQMPPRTLPLRLFALDAVPENNASSESLWLRSQDGIEIRLEGEGRKTAGKSYLLTLPDTQKDDFPLSQLKLAWSAAPANWQGRADVYFSSDLKNWTLAGREMPLMDLASGNDRLLLDTLDFSSSAYPTEMRYVLVVFNDAAHAPALTGATAVEQVYSDTAVNIHLNAVAKTVSPAVQEFSWQRPQPLVSVMIEARHGRVLPLAIEYRSGEKAAWQPLAKSVIYQLNGKAPEPLKTSGLVQAIRVTAVNGQLEDGIAQVTGERASQTLIFNAQGKGPFLLAWGNGAAQPQAMEVEMLVPAALRQENAQLPDALVQDRVVLGGDARLTAVDPAQQQSQWKKMLVWAALVLGVLVLVWVGLGIWREVRQKSV
;
A
#
# COMPACT_ATOMS: atom_id res chain seq x y z
N MET A 1 -22.21 65.53 51.01
CA MET A 1 -21.62 65.85 49.68
C MET A 1 -20.80 64.66 49.23
N THR A 2 -21.42 63.72 48.53
CA THR A 2 -21.27 63.55 47.06
C THR A 2 -19.84 63.22 46.69
N ILE A 3 -19.46 61.92 46.74
CA ILE A 3 -18.48 61.25 45.84
C ILE A 3 -18.34 59.74 46.18
N ILE A 4 -18.79 59.24 47.32
CA ILE A 4 -18.67 57.79 47.68
C ILE A 4 -19.98 57.02 47.38
N ARG A 5 -20.54 57.21 46.19
CA ARG A 5 -21.79 56.54 45.78
C ARG A 5 -21.88 56.35 44.26
N ARG A 6 -20.77 56.05 43.58
CA ARG A 6 -20.72 55.81 42.12
C ARG A 6 -19.61 54.83 41.68
N ILE A 7 -19.33 53.74 42.40
CA ILE A 7 -18.47 52.65 41.88
C ILE A 7 -19.00 51.27 42.30
N LEU A 8 -20.32 51.11 42.36
CA LEU A 8 -20.93 49.80 42.64
C LEU A 8 -22.22 49.66 41.82
N PHE A 9 -22.12 49.88 40.51
CA PHE A 9 -23.23 49.65 39.56
C PHE A 9 -22.67 49.44 38.14
N CYS A 10 -21.69 48.56 37.97
CA CYS A 10 -21.22 48.08 36.64
C CYS A 10 -20.91 46.57 36.63
N ALA A 11 -21.37 45.81 37.62
CA ALA A 11 -21.35 44.35 37.59
C ALA A 11 -22.81 43.87 37.53
N LEU A 12 -23.12 43.01 36.56
CA LEU A 12 -24.46 42.50 36.22
C LEU A 12 -25.28 43.37 35.26
N LEU A 13 -24.82 43.52 34.02
CA LEU A 13 -25.74 43.45 32.88
C LEU A 13 -25.37 42.23 32.05
N GLY A 14 -26.34 41.31 31.95
CA GLY A 14 -26.19 40.03 31.29
C GLY A 14 -25.96 40.19 29.79
N ALA A 15 -24.86 39.61 29.32
CA ALA A 15 -24.74 39.19 27.93
C ALA A 15 -25.12 37.71 27.86
N ALA A 16 -26.43 37.43 27.88
CA ALA A 16 -26.95 36.21 27.30
C ALA A 16 -26.77 36.34 25.78
N LEU A 17 -25.59 35.98 25.28
CA LEU A 17 -25.39 35.82 23.84
C LEU A 17 -26.14 34.54 23.44
N PRO A 18 -27.21 34.62 22.61
CA PRO A 18 -27.73 33.43 21.98
C PRO A 18 -26.58 32.79 21.21
N GLY A 19 -26.27 31.52 21.52
CA GLY A 19 -25.39 30.70 20.69
C GLY A 19 -26.09 30.48 19.36
N TRP A 20 -25.81 31.34 18.38
CA TRP A 20 -26.19 31.08 17.00
C TRP A 20 -25.30 29.93 16.56
N SER A 21 -25.83 28.71 16.54
CA SER A 21 -25.24 27.61 15.79
C SER A 21 -25.29 28.04 14.33
N GLN A 22 -24.17 28.55 13.81
CA GLN A 22 -24.01 28.70 12.38
C GLN A 22 -23.79 27.30 11.85
N ASP A 23 -24.83 26.70 11.25
CA ASP A 23 -24.62 25.56 10.38
C ASP A 23 -23.57 25.98 9.36
N ALA A 24 -22.46 25.24 9.34
CA ALA A 24 -21.38 25.49 8.40
C ALA A 24 -21.97 25.44 6.99
N ALA A 25 -21.66 26.45 6.17
CA ALA A 25 -22.10 26.47 4.78
C ALA A 25 -21.68 25.16 4.10
N PRO A 26 -22.55 24.55 3.28
CA PRO A 26 -22.22 23.29 2.61
C PRO A 26 -20.98 23.50 1.74
N GLU A 27 -20.01 22.60 1.90
CA GLU A 27 -18.77 22.60 1.13
C GLU A 27 -19.08 22.51 -0.38
N LYS A 28 -18.27 23.19 -1.19
CA LYS A 28 -18.37 23.19 -2.64
C LYS A 28 -17.10 22.66 -3.27
N PRO A 29 -17.14 22.18 -4.53
CA PRO A 29 -15.93 21.77 -5.25
C PRO A 29 -14.80 22.81 -5.21
N GLN A 30 -15.13 24.10 -5.29
CA GLN A 30 -14.14 25.20 -5.32
C GLN A 30 -13.47 25.49 -3.96
N ASP A 31 -13.88 24.79 -2.90
CA ASP A 31 -13.22 24.83 -1.60
C ASP A 31 -12.05 23.84 -1.51
N TYR A 32 -11.89 22.97 -2.51
CA TYR A 32 -10.81 22.02 -2.66
C TYR A 32 -9.79 22.50 -3.68
N ALA A 33 -8.52 22.14 -3.51
CA ALA A 33 -7.46 22.51 -4.45
C ALA A 33 -7.61 21.79 -5.80
N TRP A 34 -7.89 20.49 -5.74
CA TRP A 34 -7.84 19.58 -6.87
C TRP A 34 -9.12 18.75 -6.98
N GLY A 35 -9.39 18.27 -8.19
CA GLY A 35 -10.45 17.29 -8.42
C GLY A 35 -10.13 16.33 -9.56
N ALA A 36 -11.00 15.35 -9.77
CA ALA A 36 -10.97 14.42 -10.89
C ALA A 36 -12.40 13.92 -11.16
N GLY A 37 -12.78 13.85 -12.43
CA GLY A 37 -14.05 13.25 -12.82
C GLY A 37 -14.10 11.77 -12.43
N LEU A 38 -15.29 11.28 -12.09
CA LEU A 38 -15.56 9.87 -11.83
C LEU A 38 -16.44 9.32 -12.96
N GLU A 39 -15.88 8.39 -13.73
CA GLU A 39 -16.56 7.74 -14.85
C GLU A 39 -17.24 6.45 -14.38
N THR A 40 -18.56 6.40 -14.55
CA THR A 40 -19.39 5.26 -14.14
C THR A 40 -19.87 4.50 -15.36
N THR A 41 -19.59 3.20 -15.45
CA THR A 41 -19.96 2.37 -16.62
C THR A 41 -21.40 1.86 -16.56
N THR A 42 -21.91 1.58 -15.37
CA THR A 42 -23.27 1.05 -15.14
C THR A 42 -24.00 1.87 -14.09
N PRO A 43 -25.31 2.18 -14.25
CA PRO A 43 -26.08 2.86 -13.23
C PRO A 43 -26.18 2.03 -11.94
N SER A 44 -25.82 2.62 -10.80
CA SER A 44 -25.82 1.96 -9.49
C SER A 44 -26.06 2.97 -8.35
N PRO A 45 -26.72 2.58 -7.26
CA PRO A 45 -26.88 3.43 -6.08
C PRO A 45 -25.57 3.61 -5.29
N LEU A 46 -24.62 2.69 -5.43
CA LEU A 46 -23.31 2.71 -4.78
C LEU A 46 -22.22 2.45 -5.81
N TYR A 47 -21.13 3.19 -5.70
CA TYR A 47 -19.92 2.97 -6.47
C TYR A 47 -18.72 2.87 -5.54
N GLN A 48 -17.73 2.11 -5.96
CA GLN A 48 -16.42 2.07 -5.31
C GLN A 48 -15.36 2.76 -6.17
N VAL A 49 -14.37 3.37 -5.53
CA VAL A 49 -13.26 4.09 -6.15
C VAL A 49 -11.97 3.67 -5.46
N THR A 50 -11.06 3.07 -6.20
CA THR A 50 -9.69 2.86 -5.73
C THR A 50 -8.95 4.20 -5.80
N LEU A 51 -8.54 4.74 -4.65
CA LEU A 51 -7.89 6.06 -4.61
C LEU A 51 -6.48 5.99 -5.25
N PRO A 52 -6.18 6.80 -6.28
CA PRO A 52 -4.84 6.83 -6.88
C PRO A 52 -3.78 7.39 -5.93
N GLY A 53 -2.53 6.93 -6.09
CA GLY A 53 -1.38 7.33 -5.26
C GLY A 53 -1.21 8.85 -5.05
N ARG A 54 -1.53 9.65 -6.08
CA ARG A 54 -1.46 11.13 -6.03
C ARG A 54 -2.34 11.76 -4.95
N ILE A 55 -3.47 11.13 -4.59
CA ILE A 55 -4.36 11.69 -3.57
C ILE A 55 -3.67 11.68 -2.21
N TYR A 56 -2.88 10.65 -1.91
CA TYR A 56 -2.13 10.53 -0.66
C TYR A 56 -0.95 11.49 -0.55
N THR A 57 -0.42 11.96 -1.68
CA THR A 57 0.63 12.99 -1.73
C THR A 57 0.06 14.40 -1.70
N ASP A 58 -1.05 14.64 -2.41
CA ASP A 58 -1.65 15.96 -2.59
C ASP A 58 -2.59 16.37 -1.44
N SER A 59 -3.19 15.39 -0.75
CA SER A 59 -4.09 15.61 0.39
C SER A 59 -3.36 16.34 1.52
N VAL A 60 -4.08 17.25 2.17
CA VAL A 60 -3.57 18.03 3.30
C VAL A 60 -3.47 17.18 4.56
N ALA A 61 -4.44 16.28 4.72
CA ALA A 61 -4.65 15.55 5.96
C ALA A 61 -4.21 14.08 5.83
N PRO A 62 -3.36 13.59 6.74
CA PRO A 62 -2.88 12.20 6.66
C PRO A 62 -3.99 11.15 6.72
N ASP A 63 -5.16 11.46 7.26
CA ASP A 63 -6.34 10.58 7.34
C ASP A 63 -7.32 10.77 6.18
N LEU A 64 -6.97 11.55 5.15
CA LEU A 64 -7.80 11.83 3.98
C LEU A 64 -9.15 12.48 4.30
N ARG A 65 -9.29 13.16 5.45
CA ARG A 65 -10.53 13.88 5.82
C ARG A 65 -10.90 14.98 4.83
N ASP A 66 -9.94 15.44 4.03
CA ASP A 66 -10.10 16.44 3.00
C ASP A 66 -10.40 15.82 1.63
N VAL A 67 -10.92 14.59 1.57
CA VAL A 67 -11.49 14.00 0.36
C VAL A 67 -13.01 14.15 0.38
N ARG A 68 -13.59 14.47 -0.79
CA ARG A 68 -15.04 14.55 -1.00
C ARG A 68 -15.44 14.00 -2.36
N VAL A 69 -16.70 13.59 -2.47
CA VAL A 69 -17.37 13.34 -3.74
C VAL A 69 -18.51 14.33 -3.90
N PHE A 70 -18.62 14.95 -5.07
CA PHE A 70 -19.68 15.87 -5.44
C PHE A 70 -20.48 15.32 -6.62
N ASN A 71 -21.79 15.55 -6.63
CA ASN A 71 -22.62 15.30 -7.80
C ASN A 71 -22.58 16.48 -8.79
N GLN A 72 -23.31 16.36 -9.91
CA GLN A 72 -23.36 17.40 -10.94
C GLN A 72 -23.85 18.75 -10.43
N GLN A 73 -24.70 18.79 -9.40
CA GLN A 73 -25.17 20.03 -8.79
C GLN A 73 -24.13 20.68 -7.86
N GLY A 74 -22.98 20.04 -7.65
CA GLY A 74 -21.95 20.48 -6.71
C GLY A 74 -22.30 20.19 -5.26
N ASN A 75 -23.28 19.32 -4.99
CA ASN A 75 -23.61 18.89 -3.64
C ASN A 75 -22.72 17.71 -3.24
N ALA A 76 -22.16 17.76 -2.03
CA ALA A 76 -21.41 16.64 -1.48
C ALA A 76 -22.33 15.43 -1.28
N VAL A 77 -21.86 14.25 -1.67
CA VAL A 77 -22.60 12.99 -1.47
C VAL A 77 -21.99 12.17 -0.33
N PRO A 78 -22.82 11.39 0.41
CA PRO A 78 -22.33 10.52 1.48
C PRO A 78 -21.31 9.50 0.98
N PHE A 79 -20.23 9.30 1.74
CA PHE A 79 -19.17 8.34 1.41
C PHE A 79 -18.54 7.74 2.66
N THR A 80 -17.84 6.62 2.48
CA THR A 80 -16.99 5.96 3.48
C THR A 80 -15.62 5.69 2.87
N LEU A 81 -14.59 5.62 3.71
CA LEU A 81 -13.26 5.14 3.36
C LEU A 81 -13.02 3.82 4.09
N ILE A 82 -12.63 2.80 3.35
CA ILE A 82 -12.25 1.50 3.92
C ILE A 82 -10.86 1.12 3.42
N PRO A 83 -10.06 0.38 4.20
CA PRO A 83 -8.83 -0.20 3.69
C PRO A 83 -9.11 -0.99 2.41
N ALA A 84 -8.32 -0.74 1.37
CA ALA A 84 -8.39 -1.54 0.17
C ALA A 84 -7.83 -2.93 0.49
N VAL A 85 -8.64 -3.94 0.23
CA VAL A 85 -8.32 -5.32 0.52
C VAL A 85 -8.32 -6.07 -0.81
N GLN A 86 -7.24 -6.80 -1.08
CA GLN A 86 -7.23 -7.70 -2.22
C GLN A 86 -8.05 -8.93 -1.85
N LYS A 87 -9.27 -9.07 -2.38
CA LYS A 87 -10.09 -10.25 -2.07
C LYS A 87 -9.52 -11.49 -2.77
N GLN A 88 -9.39 -12.62 -2.05
CA GLN A 88 -9.18 -13.92 -2.73
C GLN A 88 -10.40 -14.20 -3.55
N MET A 89 -10.17 -14.47 -4.84
CA MET A 89 -11.02 -15.45 -5.47
C MET A 89 -10.53 -16.83 -5.03
N PRO A 90 -11.44 -17.80 -4.80
CA PRO A 90 -11.04 -19.17 -4.58
C PRO A 90 -10.04 -19.59 -5.66
N PRO A 91 -8.96 -20.31 -5.30
CA PRO A 91 -7.96 -20.71 -6.29
C PRO A 91 -8.67 -21.44 -7.43
N ARG A 92 -8.47 -20.96 -8.67
CA ARG A 92 -8.96 -21.68 -9.84
C ARG A 92 -8.00 -22.83 -10.06
N THR A 93 -8.55 -24.04 -10.15
CA THR A 93 -7.77 -25.25 -10.43
C THR A 93 -8.13 -25.76 -11.80
N LEU A 94 -7.12 -26.05 -12.61
CA LEU A 94 -7.27 -26.62 -13.94
C LEU A 94 -6.49 -27.93 -14.02
N PRO A 95 -7.16 -29.09 -14.18
CA PRO A 95 -6.46 -30.35 -14.39
C PRO A 95 -5.69 -30.29 -15.71
N LEU A 96 -4.41 -30.68 -15.67
CA LEU A 96 -3.55 -30.76 -16.85
C LEU A 96 -3.57 -32.17 -17.42
N ARG A 97 -3.47 -32.28 -18.75
CA ARG A 97 -3.18 -33.55 -19.39
C ARG A 97 -1.72 -33.88 -19.18
N LEU A 98 -1.41 -35.14 -18.89
CA LEU A 98 -0.07 -35.60 -18.54
C LEU A 98 0.40 -36.64 -19.55
N PHE A 99 1.60 -36.44 -20.08
CA PHE A 99 2.27 -37.35 -21.01
C PHE A 99 3.65 -37.69 -20.45
N ALA A 100 3.90 -38.97 -20.22
CA ALA A 100 5.22 -39.44 -19.81
C ALA A 100 6.19 -39.37 -21.00
N LEU A 101 7.42 -38.93 -20.75
CA LEU A 101 8.48 -38.86 -21.74
C LEU A 101 9.67 -39.70 -21.31
N ASP A 102 10.16 -40.49 -22.24
CA ASP A 102 11.36 -41.29 -22.08
C ASP A 102 12.55 -40.55 -22.66
N ALA A 103 13.69 -40.67 -21.98
CA ALA A 103 14.94 -40.15 -22.49
C ALA A 103 15.41 -40.97 -23.68
N VAL A 104 15.76 -40.30 -24.78
CA VAL A 104 16.39 -40.98 -25.91
C VAL A 104 17.90 -40.97 -25.68
N PRO A 105 18.56 -42.14 -25.60
CA PRO A 105 20.01 -42.20 -25.42
C PRO A 105 20.69 -41.54 -26.63
N GLU A 106 21.37 -40.42 -26.42
CA GLU A 106 22.21 -39.81 -27.45
C GLU A 106 23.59 -40.49 -27.41
N ASN A 107 24.05 -41.03 -28.55
CA ASN A 107 25.33 -41.74 -28.65
C ASN A 107 26.56 -40.83 -28.47
N ASN A 108 26.36 -39.53 -28.26
CA ASN A 108 27.40 -38.53 -28.20
C ASN A 108 27.44 -37.91 -26.79
N ALA A 109 28.37 -38.39 -25.95
CA ALA A 109 28.52 -37.97 -24.56
C ALA A 109 28.95 -36.50 -24.37
N SER A 110 29.14 -35.75 -25.46
CA SER A 110 29.53 -34.33 -25.51
C SER A 110 28.38 -33.37 -25.87
N SER A 111 27.18 -33.89 -26.12
CA SER A 111 26.01 -33.08 -26.44
C SER A 111 25.36 -32.58 -25.14
N GLU A 112 25.31 -31.27 -24.95
CA GLU A 112 24.59 -30.62 -23.85
C GLU A 112 23.09 -30.50 -24.15
N SER A 113 22.52 -31.51 -24.81
CA SER A 113 21.09 -31.52 -25.14
C SER A 113 20.36 -32.71 -24.53
N LEU A 114 19.20 -32.44 -23.92
CA LEU A 114 18.30 -33.46 -23.41
C LEU A 114 17.25 -33.75 -24.47
N TRP A 115 17.26 -34.97 -25.02
CA TRP A 115 16.27 -35.44 -25.99
C TRP A 115 15.26 -36.37 -25.31
N LEU A 116 13.99 -36.01 -25.41
CA LEU A 116 12.86 -36.70 -24.80
C LEU A 116 11.87 -37.12 -25.88
N ARG A 117 11.32 -38.33 -25.75
CA ARG A 117 10.32 -38.88 -26.68
C ARG A 117 9.13 -39.46 -25.91
N SER A 118 7.92 -39.09 -26.32
CA SER A 118 6.67 -39.73 -25.87
C SER A 118 6.43 -41.04 -26.64
N GLN A 119 5.69 -41.97 -26.04
CA GLN A 119 5.19 -43.16 -26.74
C GLN A 119 4.35 -42.81 -27.98
N ASP A 120 3.69 -41.65 -27.96
CA ASP A 120 2.88 -41.14 -29.07
C ASP A 120 3.70 -40.39 -30.16
N GLY A 121 5.03 -40.41 -30.06
CA GLY A 121 5.94 -39.85 -31.07
C GLY A 121 6.24 -38.35 -30.95
N ILE A 122 5.81 -37.68 -29.87
CA ILE A 122 6.23 -36.29 -29.56
C ILE A 122 7.71 -36.31 -29.19
N GLU A 123 8.51 -35.46 -29.84
CA GLU A 123 9.95 -35.30 -29.56
C GLU A 123 10.23 -33.89 -29.05
N ILE A 124 10.96 -33.80 -27.93
CA ILE A 124 11.35 -32.54 -27.31
C ILE A 124 12.87 -32.55 -27.16
N ARG A 125 13.51 -31.48 -27.66
CA ARG A 125 14.94 -31.24 -27.48
C ARG A 125 15.13 -30.00 -26.63
N LEU A 126 15.84 -30.12 -25.52
CA LEU A 126 16.28 -29.00 -24.69
C LEU A 126 17.77 -28.79 -24.95
N GLU A 127 18.17 -27.55 -25.25
CA GLU A 127 19.56 -27.15 -25.43
C GLU A 127 20.05 -26.39 -24.18
N GLY A 128 21.16 -26.80 -23.56
CA GLY A 128 21.80 -26.01 -22.49
C GLY A 128 22.67 -26.76 -21.49
N GLU A 129 23.55 -26.02 -20.80
CA GLU A 129 24.49 -26.53 -19.80
C GLU A 129 23.76 -27.25 -18.64
N GLY A 130 24.04 -28.56 -18.54
CA GLY A 130 23.89 -29.32 -17.31
C GLY A 130 22.71 -30.29 -17.28
N ARG A 131 22.93 -31.52 -17.75
CA ARG A 131 22.70 -32.72 -16.90
C ARG A 131 23.27 -34.00 -17.48
N LYS A 132 24.07 -34.67 -16.65
CA LYS A 132 24.32 -36.11 -16.69
C LYS A 132 23.04 -36.81 -16.20
N THR A 133 22.66 -37.89 -16.88
CA THR A 133 21.48 -38.76 -16.64
C THR A 133 20.12 -38.07 -16.77
N ALA A 134 19.46 -38.33 -17.89
CA ALA A 134 18.10 -37.90 -18.14
C ALA A 134 17.13 -38.49 -17.10
N GLY A 135 16.47 -37.58 -16.36
CA GLY A 135 15.36 -37.83 -15.46
C GLY A 135 14.15 -38.47 -16.10
N LYS A 136 13.30 -39.13 -15.29
CA LYS A 136 11.89 -39.29 -15.68
C LYS A 136 11.31 -37.91 -15.96
N SER A 137 10.66 -37.74 -17.09
CA SER A 137 10.20 -36.43 -17.55
C SER A 137 8.73 -36.51 -17.96
N TYR A 138 7.99 -35.41 -17.76
CA TYR A 138 6.56 -35.36 -18.06
C TYR A 138 6.21 -34.05 -18.76
N LEU A 139 5.53 -34.18 -19.90
CA LEU A 139 4.89 -33.06 -20.57
C LEU A 139 3.47 -32.89 -20.03
N LEU A 140 3.16 -31.70 -19.56
CA LEU A 140 1.85 -31.32 -19.08
C LEU A 140 1.24 -30.29 -20.03
N THR A 141 -0.01 -30.48 -20.42
CA THR A 141 -0.68 -29.59 -21.37
C THR A 141 -2.01 -29.10 -20.83
N LEU A 142 -2.35 -27.85 -21.13
CA LEU A 142 -3.68 -27.33 -20.84
C LEU A 142 -4.73 -28.09 -21.66
N PRO A 143 -5.95 -28.28 -21.14
CA PRO A 143 -7.06 -28.85 -21.91
C PRO A 143 -7.38 -28.01 -23.14
N ASP A 144 -7.73 -28.63 -24.27
CA ASP A 144 -8.07 -27.91 -25.51
C ASP A 144 -9.31 -27.01 -25.38
N THR A 145 -10.13 -27.23 -24.35
CA THR A 145 -11.28 -26.40 -24.00
C THR A 145 -10.90 -25.08 -23.35
N GLN A 146 -9.69 -24.97 -22.80
CA GLN A 146 -9.18 -23.74 -22.19
C GLN A 146 -8.62 -22.85 -23.31
N LYS A 147 -9.43 -21.88 -23.73
CA LYS A 147 -9.05 -20.89 -24.78
C LYS A 147 -8.49 -19.60 -24.21
N ASP A 148 -8.78 -19.31 -22.94
CA ASP A 148 -8.31 -18.12 -22.24
C ASP A 148 -7.01 -18.42 -21.48
N ASP A 149 -6.16 -17.41 -21.36
CA ASP A 149 -4.90 -17.47 -20.61
C ASP A 149 -5.15 -17.92 -19.16
N PHE A 150 -4.33 -18.86 -18.67
CA PHE A 150 -4.38 -19.36 -17.30
C PHE A 150 -3.04 -19.06 -16.60
N PRO A 151 -2.95 -18.02 -15.75
CA PRO A 151 -1.71 -17.67 -15.08
C PRO A 151 -1.40 -18.69 -13.98
N LEU A 152 -0.50 -19.63 -14.29
CA LEU A 152 -0.06 -20.67 -13.38
C LEU A 152 0.69 -20.07 -12.18
N SER A 153 0.11 -20.13 -10.98
CA SER A 153 0.79 -19.71 -9.74
C SER A 153 1.49 -20.88 -9.06
N GLN A 154 0.84 -22.05 -9.04
CA GLN A 154 1.40 -23.28 -8.50
C GLN A 154 1.09 -24.46 -9.42
N LEU A 155 1.99 -25.43 -9.46
CA LEU A 155 1.77 -26.71 -10.12
C LEU A 155 1.72 -27.81 -9.07
N LYS A 156 0.53 -28.37 -8.86
CA LYS A 156 0.33 -29.50 -7.97
C LYS A 156 0.48 -30.80 -8.75
N LEU A 157 1.38 -31.66 -8.31
CA LEU A 157 1.65 -32.96 -8.90
C LEU A 157 0.98 -34.05 -8.07
N ALA A 158 0.51 -35.11 -8.72
CA ALA A 158 -0.07 -36.26 -8.06
C ALA A 158 0.73 -37.52 -8.41
N TRP A 159 0.99 -38.36 -7.41
CA TRP A 159 1.60 -39.67 -7.56
C TRP A 159 0.92 -40.68 -6.64
N SER A 160 0.72 -41.92 -7.11
CA SER A 160 0.04 -42.97 -6.34
C SER A 160 0.99 -43.76 -5.43
N ALA A 161 2.28 -43.85 -5.78
CA ALA A 161 3.29 -44.54 -5.01
C ALA A 161 4.65 -43.83 -5.16
N ALA A 162 5.22 -43.44 -4.03
CA ALA A 162 6.60 -42.98 -3.91
C ALA A 162 7.41 -44.02 -3.11
N PRO A 163 8.75 -44.11 -3.32
CA PRO A 163 9.62 -44.83 -2.40
C PRO A 163 9.39 -44.36 -0.95
N ALA A 164 9.59 -45.23 0.03
CA ALA A 164 9.42 -44.85 1.44
C ALA A 164 10.39 -43.70 1.79
N ASN A 165 9.85 -42.63 2.39
CA ASN A 165 10.60 -41.42 2.75
C ASN A 165 11.31 -40.77 1.57
N TRP A 166 10.63 -40.70 0.43
CA TRP A 166 11.16 -40.13 -0.79
C TRP A 166 11.34 -38.61 -0.69
N GLN A 167 12.48 -38.14 -1.19
CA GLN A 167 12.79 -36.74 -1.39
C GLN A 167 13.41 -36.62 -2.77
N GLY A 168 12.97 -35.63 -3.53
CA GLY A 168 13.45 -35.41 -4.88
C GLY A 168 13.46 -33.93 -5.23
N ARG A 169 13.99 -33.65 -6.41
CA ARG A 169 13.97 -32.32 -7.00
C ARG A 169 13.56 -32.42 -8.46
N ALA A 170 12.92 -31.38 -8.96
CA ALA A 170 12.55 -31.26 -10.35
C ALA A 170 12.93 -29.88 -10.90
N ASP A 171 13.27 -29.86 -12.19
CA ASP A 171 13.30 -28.63 -12.97
C ASP A 171 12.00 -28.52 -13.78
N VAL A 172 11.52 -27.30 -13.94
CA VAL A 172 10.28 -27.00 -14.66
C VAL A 172 10.59 -26.01 -15.77
N TYR A 173 10.09 -26.32 -16.97
CA TYR A 173 10.21 -25.48 -18.15
C TYR A 173 8.84 -25.17 -18.74
N PHE A 174 8.68 -23.99 -19.35
CA PHE A 174 7.48 -23.59 -20.07
C PHE A 174 7.76 -23.40 -21.56
N SER A 175 6.75 -23.68 -22.38
CA SER A 175 6.76 -23.43 -23.82
C SER A 175 5.35 -23.11 -24.32
N SER A 176 5.26 -22.28 -25.36
CA SER A 176 4.02 -22.04 -26.12
C SER A 176 3.92 -22.89 -27.39
N ASP A 177 5.05 -23.43 -27.88
CA ASP A 177 5.17 -24.03 -29.22
C ASP A 177 5.87 -25.41 -29.25
N LEU A 178 6.21 -25.98 -28.09
CA LEU A 178 7.00 -27.21 -27.89
C LEU A 178 8.45 -27.14 -28.38
N LYS A 179 8.89 -26.00 -28.94
CA LYS A 179 10.22 -25.83 -29.53
C LYS A 179 11.10 -24.94 -28.66
N ASN A 180 10.56 -23.80 -28.23
CA ASN A 180 11.25 -22.82 -27.41
C ASN A 180 10.86 -23.04 -25.95
N TRP A 181 11.83 -23.47 -25.14
CA TRP A 181 11.63 -23.79 -23.73
C TRP A 181 12.33 -22.77 -22.85
N THR A 182 11.61 -22.22 -21.87
CA THR A 182 12.15 -21.30 -20.87
C THR A 182 12.12 -21.98 -19.50
N LEU A 183 13.24 -21.94 -18.78
CA LEU A 183 13.33 -22.47 -17.43
C LEU A 183 12.49 -21.61 -16.47
N ALA A 184 11.49 -22.24 -15.85
CA ALA A 184 10.58 -21.61 -14.90
C ALA A 184 11.00 -21.82 -13.43
N GLY A 185 11.61 -22.97 -13.15
CA GLY A 185 12.11 -23.30 -11.82
C GLY A 185 13.19 -24.38 -11.88
N ARG A 186 14.21 -24.25 -11.04
CA ARG A 186 15.36 -25.16 -11.00
C ARG A 186 15.49 -25.78 -9.62
N GLU A 187 15.79 -27.06 -9.57
CA GLU A 187 16.05 -27.82 -8.34
C GLU A 187 14.91 -27.69 -7.31
N MET A 188 13.66 -27.61 -7.79
CA MET A 188 12.50 -27.37 -6.95
C MET A 188 12.21 -28.62 -6.10
N PRO A 189 12.05 -28.48 -4.76
CA PRO A 189 11.94 -29.62 -3.86
C PRO A 189 10.57 -30.29 -3.92
N LEU A 190 10.57 -31.63 -3.85
CA LEU A 190 9.38 -32.48 -3.69
C LEU A 190 9.67 -33.54 -2.63
N MET A 191 8.68 -33.92 -1.82
CA MET A 191 8.87 -34.97 -0.81
C MET A 191 7.59 -35.71 -0.47
N ASP A 192 7.76 -36.96 -0.04
CA ASP A 192 6.71 -37.81 0.52
C ASP A 192 7.32 -38.63 1.66
N LEU A 193 7.22 -38.09 2.87
CA LEU A 193 7.80 -38.66 4.09
C LEU A 193 6.71 -39.24 4.97
N ALA A 194 6.95 -40.41 5.54
CA ALA A 194 6.05 -41.06 6.49
C ALA A 194 6.81 -41.47 7.75
N SER A 195 6.28 -41.10 8.92
CA SER A 195 6.83 -41.45 10.23
C SER A 195 5.69 -41.84 11.17
N GLY A 196 5.54 -43.15 11.43
CA GLY A 196 4.42 -43.65 12.22
C GLY A 196 3.07 -43.36 11.55
N ASN A 197 2.25 -42.53 12.19
CA ASN A 197 0.95 -42.08 11.67
C ASN A 197 1.02 -40.72 10.94
N ASP A 198 2.18 -40.06 10.97
CA ASP A 198 2.37 -38.75 10.34
C ASP A 198 2.89 -38.90 8.91
N ARG A 199 2.39 -38.07 8.00
CA ARG A 199 2.86 -37.95 6.61
C ARG A 199 3.12 -36.50 6.26
N LEU A 200 4.31 -36.20 5.75
CA LEU A 200 4.67 -34.91 5.20
C LEU A 200 4.76 -35.02 3.68
N LEU A 201 3.87 -34.33 2.98
CA LEU A 201 3.79 -34.31 1.53
C LEU A 201 4.10 -32.90 1.02
N LEU A 202 5.11 -32.78 0.18
CA LEU A 202 5.38 -31.60 -0.64
C LEU A 202 5.21 -31.99 -2.10
N ASP A 203 3.99 -31.83 -2.60
CA ASP A 203 3.54 -32.18 -3.95
C ASP A 203 3.30 -30.98 -4.86
N THR A 204 3.60 -29.78 -4.35
CA THR A 204 3.26 -28.52 -5.01
C THR A 204 4.54 -27.74 -5.30
N LEU A 205 4.65 -27.29 -6.54
CA LEU A 205 5.73 -26.46 -7.05
C LEU A 205 5.23 -25.02 -7.16
N ASP A 206 5.80 -24.13 -6.36
CA ASP A 206 5.43 -22.71 -6.30
C ASP A 206 6.26 -21.89 -7.27
N PHE A 207 5.61 -21.03 -8.05
CA PHE A 207 6.27 -20.11 -8.95
C PHE A 207 6.09 -18.68 -8.41
N SER A 208 7.21 -18.04 -8.05
CA SER A 208 7.24 -16.70 -7.47
C SER A 208 7.70 -15.68 -8.50
N SER A 209 6.87 -15.25 -9.46
CA SER A 209 7.03 -13.92 -10.10
C SER A 209 5.90 -13.54 -11.06
N SER A 210 5.71 -12.23 -11.19
CA SER A 210 4.81 -11.50 -12.09
C SER A 210 5.24 -11.53 -13.58
N ALA A 211 5.88 -12.60 -14.04
CA ALA A 211 6.43 -12.72 -15.39
C ALA A 211 6.14 -14.09 -16.02
N TYR A 212 4.91 -14.58 -15.92
CA TYR A 212 4.48 -15.69 -16.75
C TYR A 212 4.28 -15.19 -18.17
N PRO A 213 4.82 -15.87 -19.19
CA PRO A 213 4.35 -15.64 -20.54
C PRO A 213 2.85 -15.98 -20.55
N THR A 214 2.02 -15.01 -20.94
CA THR A 214 0.57 -15.17 -21.12
C THR A 214 0.23 -16.35 -22.05
N GLU A 215 1.19 -16.80 -22.87
CA GLU A 215 1.04 -17.90 -23.84
C GLU A 215 1.50 -19.29 -23.33
N MET A 216 1.55 -19.52 -22.02
CA MET A 216 1.94 -20.82 -21.47
C MET A 216 0.94 -21.92 -21.88
N ARG A 217 1.38 -22.82 -22.78
CA ARG A 217 0.57 -23.95 -23.27
C ARG A 217 1.09 -25.32 -22.85
N TYR A 218 2.40 -25.41 -22.65
CA TYR A 218 3.12 -26.63 -22.35
C TYR A 218 4.04 -26.43 -21.15
N VAL A 219 4.01 -27.38 -20.21
CA VAL A 219 4.95 -27.46 -19.08
C VAL A 219 5.72 -28.74 -19.20
N LEU A 220 7.03 -28.67 -19.04
CA LEU A 220 7.88 -29.84 -18.96
C LEU A 220 8.46 -29.93 -17.55
N VAL A 221 8.17 -31.03 -16.87
CA VAL A 221 8.72 -31.36 -15.55
C VAL A 221 9.79 -32.42 -15.74
N VAL A 222 11.02 -32.15 -15.31
CA VAL A 222 12.16 -33.06 -15.42
C VAL A 222 12.65 -33.39 -14.01
N PHE A 223 12.54 -34.65 -13.59
CA PHE A 223 13.05 -35.08 -12.29
C PHE A 223 14.57 -35.22 -12.32
N ASN A 224 15.24 -34.75 -11.27
CA ASN A 224 16.70 -34.67 -11.26
C ASN A 224 17.35 -36.03 -10.94
N ASP A 225 16.60 -36.93 -10.29
CA ASP A 225 16.98 -38.33 -10.03
C ASP A 225 15.94 -39.28 -10.67
N ALA A 226 16.27 -39.80 -11.86
CA ALA A 226 15.37 -40.68 -12.61
C ALA A 226 15.08 -42.01 -11.90
N ALA A 227 16.08 -42.57 -11.20
CA ALA A 227 16.03 -43.93 -10.67
C ALA A 227 15.00 -44.06 -9.55
N HIS A 228 14.81 -42.99 -8.77
CA HIS A 228 13.93 -42.97 -7.61
C HIS A 228 12.72 -42.04 -7.76
N ALA A 229 12.57 -41.36 -8.91
CA ALA A 229 11.42 -40.50 -9.14
C ALA A 229 10.09 -41.30 -9.18
N PRO A 230 9.05 -40.83 -8.46
CA PRO A 230 7.73 -41.45 -8.49
C PRO A 230 7.10 -41.34 -9.87
N ALA A 231 6.16 -42.25 -10.15
CA ALA A 231 5.33 -42.15 -11.34
C ALA A 231 4.26 -41.09 -11.11
N LEU A 232 4.24 -40.03 -11.93
CA LEU A 232 3.17 -39.04 -11.87
C LEU A 232 1.89 -39.64 -12.45
N THR A 233 0.81 -39.52 -11.70
CA THR A 233 -0.54 -39.96 -12.08
C THR A 233 -1.44 -38.79 -12.46
N GLY A 234 -1.01 -37.56 -12.18
CA GLY A 234 -1.75 -36.36 -12.57
C GLY A 234 -0.98 -35.09 -12.26
N ALA A 235 -1.48 -33.99 -12.81
CA ALA A 235 -1.02 -32.65 -12.49
C ALA A 235 -2.21 -31.68 -12.54
N THR A 236 -2.17 -30.68 -11.68
CA THR A 236 -3.20 -29.62 -11.60
C THR A 236 -2.49 -28.28 -11.56
N ALA A 237 -2.84 -27.43 -12.51
CA ALA A 237 -2.48 -26.02 -12.48
C ALA A 237 -3.36 -25.30 -11.48
N VAL A 238 -2.76 -24.50 -10.60
CA VAL A 238 -3.45 -23.68 -9.62
C VAL A 238 -3.14 -22.22 -9.93
N GLU A 239 -4.18 -21.45 -10.18
CA GLU A 239 -4.12 -20.00 -10.16
C GLU A 239 -4.57 -19.54 -8.77
N GLN A 240 -3.63 -19.01 -8.01
CA GLN A 240 -3.94 -18.41 -6.72
C GLN A 240 -4.25 -16.93 -6.94
N VAL A 241 -5.50 -16.55 -6.66
CA VAL A 241 -5.87 -15.14 -6.53
C VAL A 241 -5.72 -14.79 -5.05
N TYR A 242 -4.72 -13.98 -4.71
CA TYR A 242 -4.30 -13.71 -3.32
C TYR A 242 -5.35 -13.00 -2.44
N SER A 243 -5.22 -13.25 -1.12
CA SER A 243 -6.16 -12.94 -0.02
C SER A 243 -6.16 -11.57 0.49
N ASP A 244 -7.18 -11.33 1.36
CA ASP A 244 -7.51 -10.18 2.18
C ASP A 244 -6.29 -9.58 2.88
N THR A 245 -5.36 -9.16 2.04
CA THR A 245 -4.11 -8.53 2.36
C THR A 245 -4.38 -7.09 2.02
N ALA A 246 -4.13 -6.22 3.00
CA ALA A 246 -4.23 -4.79 2.78
C ALA A 246 -3.34 -4.45 1.59
N VAL A 247 -3.94 -3.85 0.56
CA VAL A 247 -3.20 -3.35 -0.58
C VAL A 247 -2.43 -2.14 -0.08
N ASN A 248 -1.10 -2.18 -0.18
CA ASN A 248 -0.26 -1.04 0.14
C ASN A 248 0.11 -0.28 -1.13
N ILE A 249 0.17 1.04 -1.02
CA ILE A 249 0.79 1.91 -2.01
C ILE A 249 2.18 2.31 -1.56
N HIS A 250 3.04 2.57 -2.54
CA HIS A 250 4.42 2.99 -2.34
C HIS A 250 4.54 4.51 -2.50
N LEU A 251 5.14 5.17 -1.51
CA LEU A 251 5.38 6.61 -1.49
C LEU A 251 6.88 6.87 -1.40
N ASN A 252 7.45 7.43 -2.45
CA ASN A 252 8.88 7.72 -2.50
C ASN A 252 9.20 8.93 -1.62
N ALA A 253 10.27 8.82 -0.82
CA ALA A 253 10.78 9.93 -0.04
C ALA A 253 11.77 10.77 -0.86
N VAL A 254 11.82 12.08 -0.57
CA VAL A 254 12.83 12.99 -1.12
C VAL A 254 14.07 12.93 -0.25
N ALA A 255 15.21 12.63 -0.86
CA ALA A 255 16.50 12.53 -0.19
C ALA A 255 17.15 13.90 0.02
N LYS A 256 17.85 14.05 1.14
CA LYS A 256 18.68 15.19 1.50
C LYS A 256 19.94 14.69 2.20
N THR A 257 21.10 14.98 1.63
CA THR A 257 22.39 14.69 2.28
C THR A 257 22.67 15.71 3.38
N VAL A 258 22.92 15.22 4.60
CA VAL A 258 23.28 16.06 5.76
C VAL A 258 24.79 16.06 5.95
N SER A 259 25.41 14.90 5.84
CA SER A 259 26.87 14.72 5.90
C SER A 259 27.27 13.45 5.14
N PRO A 260 28.57 13.17 4.94
CA PRO A 260 29.01 11.91 4.32
C PRO A 260 28.50 10.65 5.04
N ALA A 261 28.19 10.73 6.34
CA ALA A 261 27.69 9.62 7.15
C ALA A 261 26.18 9.67 7.42
N VAL A 262 25.48 10.76 7.06
CA VAL A 262 24.06 10.97 7.40
C VAL A 262 23.27 11.46 6.20
N GLN A 263 22.18 10.75 5.90
CA GLN A 263 21.16 11.16 4.94
C GLN A 263 19.78 11.21 5.59
N GLU A 264 18.95 12.16 5.16
CA GLU A 264 17.56 12.30 5.57
C GLU A 264 16.66 12.10 4.37
N PHE A 265 15.56 11.39 4.56
CA PHE A 265 14.56 11.08 3.55
C PHE A 265 13.21 11.57 4.09
N SER A 266 12.52 12.42 3.34
CA SER A 266 11.29 13.04 3.83
C SER A 266 10.17 13.01 2.80
N TRP A 267 8.94 12.84 3.29
CA TRP A 267 7.73 13.08 2.52
C TRP A 267 7.32 14.54 2.69
N GLN A 268 6.46 15.05 1.79
CA GLN A 268 6.00 16.44 1.86
C GLN A 268 5.17 16.72 3.12
N ARG A 269 4.39 15.74 3.57
CA ARG A 269 3.52 15.80 4.76
C ARG A 269 3.68 14.51 5.57
N PRO A 270 3.25 14.47 6.85
CA PRO A 270 3.30 13.24 7.64
C PRO A 270 2.43 12.16 7.01
N GLN A 271 2.95 10.95 6.87
CA GLN A 271 2.27 9.82 6.26
C GLN A 271 2.03 8.71 7.29
N PRO A 272 0.84 8.07 7.34
CA PRO A 272 0.60 6.90 8.17
C PRO A 272 1.21 5.66 7.49
N LEU A 273 2.53 5.49 7.64
CA LEU A 273 3.26 4.39 7.01
C LEU A 273 3.13 3.11 7.85
N VAL A 274 2.94 1.97 7.18
CA VAL A 274 2.96 0.63 7.80
C VAL A 274 4.35 0.02 7.79
N SER A 275 5.15 0.35 6.76
CA SER A 275 6.56 -0.01 6.67
C SER A 275 7.36 1.05 5.94
N VAL A 276 8.68 1.01 6.09
CA VAL A 276 9.64 1.71 5.24
C VAL A 276 10.62 0.71 4.66
N MET A 277 10.77 0.73 3.34
CA MET A 277 11.81 0.02 2.61
C MET A 277 12.99 0.95 2.35
N ILE A 278 14.21 0.47 2.63
CA ILE A 278 15.45 1.18 2.32
C ILE A 278 16.24 0.29 1.36
N GLU A 279 16.41 0.76 0.14
CA GLU A 279 17.11 0.03 -0.90
C GLU A 279 18.56 0.49 -0.97
N ALA A 280 19.49 -0.46 -0.81
CA ALA A 280 20.89 -0.21 -1.08
C ALA A 280 21.17 -0.30 -2.60
N ARG A 281 22.15 0.46 -3.08
CA ARG A 281 22.68 0.28 -4.43
C ARG A 281 23.35 -1.10 -4.55
N HIS A 282 23.36 -1.65 -5.76
CA HIS A 282 23.93 -2.95 -6.07
C HIS A 282 25.34 -3.15 -5.47
N GLY A 283 25.56 -4.28 -4.79
CA GLY A 283 26.85 -4.65 -4.22
C GLY A 283 27.23 -3.90 -2.94
N ARG A 284 26.32 -3.11 -2.36
CA ARG A 284 26.55 -2.41 -1.09
C ARG A 284 26.01 -3.21 0.10
N VAL A 285 26.70 -3.05 1.22
CA VAL A 285 26.30 -3.51 2.57
C VAL A 285 26.53 -2.34 3.52
N LEU A 286 25.47 -1.87 4.17
CA LEU A 286 25.44 -0.64 4.95
C LEU A 286 24.88 -0.94 6.35
N PRO A 287 25.72 -0.97 7.39
CA PRO A 287 25.27 -0.98 8.77
C PRO A 287 24.75 0.41 9.15
N LEU A 288 23.45 0.53 9.40
CA LEU A 288 22.76 1.80 9.62
C LEU A 288 22.08 1.86 10.99
N ALA A 289 22.21 3.02 11.65
CA ALA A 289 21.29 3.46 12.68
C ALA A 289 20.18 4.29 12.01
N ILE A 290 18.94 3.89 12.22
CA ILE A 290 17.77 4.40 11.50
C ILE A 290 16.84 5.03 12.53
N GLU A 291 16.49 6.28 12.29
CA GLU A 291 15.61 7.08 13.12
C GLU A 291 14.44 7.60 12.28
N TYR A 292 13.33 7.92 12.92
CA TYR A 292 12.18 8.55 12.28
C TYR A 292 11.69 9.74 13.09
N ARG A 293 10.93 10.63 12.46
CA ARG A 293 10.16 11.68 13.13
C ARG A 293 8.75 11.75 12.57
N SER A 294 7.79 12.04 13.44
CA SER A 294 6.37 12.04 13.07
C SER A 294 5.85 13.33 12.44
N GLY A 295 6.64 14.41 12.50
CA GLY A 295 6.30 15.71 11.94
C GLY A 295 7.53 16.59 11.75
N GLU A 296 7.37 17.71 11.05
CA GLU A 296 8.48 18.60 10.68
C GLU A 296 9.28 19.12 11.88
N LYS A 297 8.61 19.38 13.00
CA LYS A 297 9.21 19.89 14.25
C LYS A 297 9.29 18.83 15.36
N ALA A 298 8.92 17.58 15.06
CA ALA A 298 8.98 16.50 16.04
C ALA A 298 10.43 16.08 16.31
N ALA A 299 10.70 15.59 17.52
CA ALA A 299 11.99 15.00 17.86
C ALA A 299 12.22 13.70 17.08
N TRP A 300 13.49 13.42 16.77
CA TRP A 300 13.90 12.14 16.19
C TRP A 300 13.77 11.03 17.21
N GLN A 301 13.28 9.88 16.77
CA GLN A 301 13.09 8.67 17.55
C GLN A 301 13.78 7.49 16.87
N PRO A 302 14.41 6.59 17.63
CA PRO A 302 15.01 5.40 17.04
C PRO A 302 13.93 4.51 16.42
N LEU A 303 14.18 4.05 15.19
CA LEU A 303 13.34 3.07 14.49
C LEU A 303 13.99 1.69 14.55
N ALA A 304 15.24 1.58 14.09
CA ALA A 304 15.97 0.32 14.03
C ALA A 304 17.48 0.53 13.94
N LYS A 305 18.25 -0.50 14.25
CA LYS A 305 19.64 -0.64 13.81
C LYS A 305 19.71 -1.89 12.96
N SER A 306 20.04 -1.75 11.68
CA SER A 306 19.96 -2.84 10.71
C SER A 306 21.08 -2.74 9.69
N VAL A 307 21.38 -3.86 9.04
CA VAL A 307 22.30 -3.93 7.90
C VAL A 307 21.46 -3.94 6.63
N ILE A 308 21.54 -2.87 5.86
CA ILE A 308 20.87 -2.77 4.56
C ILE A 308 21.84 -3.25 3.48
N TYR A 309 21.42 -4.18 2.63
CA TYR A 309 22.29 -4.77 1.61
C TYR A 309 21.55 -5.07 0.32
N GLN A 310 22.29 -5.17 -0.78
CA GLN A 310 21.79 -5.68 -2.06
C GLN A 310 22.81 -6.66 -2.63
N LEU A 311 22.63 -7.95 -2.34
CA LEU A 311 23.56 -9.04 -2.71
C LEU A 311 22.79 -10.21 -3.32
N ASN A 312 23.19 -10.67 -4.51
CA ASN A 312 22.64 -11.86 -5.16
C ASN A 312 21.10 -11.89 -5.24
N GLY A 313 20.48 -10.74 -5.49
CA GLY A 313 19.02 -10.60 -5.55
C GLY A 313 18.29 -10.68 -4.20
N LYS A 314 19.01 -10.73 -3.08
CA LYS A 314 18.42 -10.64 -1.73
C LYS A 314 18.45 -9.19 -1.25
N ALA A 315 17.31 -8.75 -0.71
CA ALA A 315 17.10 -7.44 -0.09
C ALA A 315 16.66 -7.61 1.38
N PRO A 316 16.86 -6.61 2.25
CA PRO A 316 16.37 -6.62 3.63
C PRO A 316 14.85 -6.54 3.71
N GLU A 317 14.29 -7.01 4.82
CA GLU A 317 12.85 -6.88 5.09
C GLU A 317 12.45 -5.41 5.33
N PRO A 318 11.21 -5.01 4.97
CA PRO A 318 10.69 -3.68 5.29
C PRO A 318 10.65 -3.44 6.80
N LEU A 319 11.08 -2.25 7.22
CA LEU A 319 11.07 -1.84 8.62
C LEU A 319 9.66 -1.41 9.02
N LYS A 320 9.05 -2.10 9.97
CA LYS A 320 7.70 -1.75 10.45
C LYS A 320 7.69 -0.41 11.18
N THR A 321 6.69 0.40 10.88
CA THR A 321 6.46 1.71 11.50
C THR A 321 5.11 1.73 12.20
N SER A 322 4.96 2.65 13.15
CA SER A 322 3.69 2.89 13.82
C SER A 322 3.39 4.38 13.85
N GLY A 323 2.13 4.73 13.58
CA GLY A 323 1.70 6.13 13.55
C GLY A 323 2.18 6.91 12.33
N LEU A 324 2.34 8.22 12.50
CA LEU A 324 2.74 9.14 11.43
C LEU A 324 4.27 9.19 11.28
N VAL A 325 4.72 9.27 10.04
CA VAL A 325 6.12 9.41 9.66
C VAL A 325 6.25 10.56 8.66
N GLN A 326 7.02 11.58 9.01
CA GLN A 326 7.37 12.69 8.11
C GLN A 326 8.74 12.48 7.46
N ALA A 327 9.69 11.92 8.21
CA ALA A 327 11.04 11.69 7.69
C ALA A 327 11.72 10.51 8.39
N ILE A 328 12.66 9.92 7.67
CA ILE A 328 13.61 8.90 8.09
C ILE A 328 15.02 9.49 8.01
N ARG A 329 15.82 9.28 9.05
CA ARG A 329 17.24 9.59 9.06
C ARG A 329 18.01 8.30 9.13
N VAL A 330 19.00 8.17 8.28
CA VAL A 330 19.94 7.06 8.29
C VAL A 330 21.33 7.57 8.58
N THR A 331 22.00 6.91 9.52
CA THR A 331 23.35 7.23 9.96
C THR A 331 24.21 5.98 9.80
N ALA A 332 25.31 6.09 9.05
CA ALA A 332 26.28 5.01 8.92
C ALA A 332 26.93 4.72 10.29
N VAL A 333 26.95 3.46 10.69
CA VAL A 333 27.62 3.04 11.92
C VAL A 333 29.11 2.86 11.62
N ASN A 334 29.95 3.70 12.24
CA ASN A 334 31.42 3.68 12.09
C ASN A 334 31.89 3.76 10.62
N GLY A 335 31.23 4.57 9.79
CA GLY A 335 31.55 4.68 8.37
C GLY A 335 30.89 5.86 7.67
N GLN A 336 30.85 5.81 6.34
CA GLN A 336 30.18 6.77 5.48
C GLN A 336 29.13 6.06 4.60
N LEU A 337 28.16 6.82 4.10
CA LEU A 337 27.12 6.31 3.22
C LEU A 337 27.57 6.24 1.76
N GLU A 338 28.45 7.16 1.32
CA GLU A 338 29.07 7.17 -0.04
C GLU A 338 28.05 6.92 -1.18
N ASP A 339 26.88 7.57 -1.10
CA ASP A 339 25.74 7.38 -2.02
C ASP A 339 25.26 5.91 -2.16
N GLY A 340 25.47 5.09 -1.13
CA GLY A 340 25.14 3.67 -1.13
C GLY A 340 23.66 3.36 -1.02
N ILE A 341 22.81 4.35 -0.73
CA ILE A 341 21.35 4.20 -0.67
C ILE A 341 20.77 4.61 -2.01
N ALA A 342 20.03 3.70 -2.64
CA ALA A 342 19.36 3.94 -3.91
C ALA A 342 18.06 4.72 -3.69
N GLN A 343 17.22 4.26 -2.77
CA GLN A 343 15.89 4.81 -2.54
C GLN A 343 15.37 4.47 -1.15
N VAL A 344 14.51 5.35 -0.63
CA VAL A 344 13.68 5.08 0.55
C VAL A 344 12.22 5.24 0.16
N THR A 345 11.44 4.19 0.42
CA THR A 345 10.03 4.10 0.03
C THR A 345 9.19 3.76 1.25
N GLY A 346 8.14 4.53 1.48
CA GLY A 346 7.16 4.27 2.52
C GLY A 346 6.02 3.43 1.96
N GLU A 347 5.60 2.41 2.70
CA GLU A 347 4.38 1.67 2.41
C GLU A 347 3.23 2.26 3.22
N ARG A 348 2.13 2.57 2.55
CA ARG A 348 0.92 3.09 3.18
C ARG A 348 -0.27 2.24 2.76
N ALA A 349 -1.15 1.93 3.72
CA ALA A 349 -2.39 1.22 3.42
C ALA A 349 -3.24 2.02 2.42
N SER A 350 -3.56 1.40 1.29
CA SER A 350 -4.48 1.95 0.31
C SER A 350 -5.90 1.95 0.85
N GLN A 351 -6.72 2.83 0.32
CA GLN A 351 -8.10 3.09 0.71
C GLN A 351 -8.98 2.99 -0.52
N THR A 352 -10.12 2.32 -0.34
CA THR A 352 -11.24 2.31 -1.26
C THR A 352 -12.29 3.29 -0.73
N LEU A 353 -12.68 4.24 -1.57
CA LEU A 353 -13.79 5.13 -1.28
C LEU A 353 -15.07 4.52 -1.84
N ILE A 354 -16.10 4.37 -1.01
CA ILE A 354 -17.43 3.95 -1.45
C ILE A 354 -18.36 5.15 -1.25
N PHE A 355 -19.12 5.53 -2.28
CA PHE A 355 -20.05 6.66 -2.19
C PHE A 355 -21.46 6.29 -2.64
N ASN A 356 -22.45 6.95 -2.02
CA ASN A 356 -23.85 6.89 -2.44
C ASN A 356 -24.07 7.86 -3.60
N ALA A 357 -24.54 7.35 -4.73
CA ALA A 357 -24.75 8.09 -5.97
C ALA A 357 -25.99 8.99 -5.91
N GLN A 358 -26.13 9.81 -4.86
CA GLN A 358 -27.26 10.72 -4.68
C GLN A 358 -27.16 11.92 -5.64
N GLY A 359 -28.22 12.13 -6.41
CA GLY A 359 -28.26 13.15 -7.46
C GLY A 359 -27.84 12.59 -8.82
N LYS A 360 -27.57 13.49 -9.77
CA LYS A 360 -27.16 13.09 -11.13
C LYS A 360 -25.65 13.20 -11.28
N GLY A 361 -25.07 12.28 -12.04
CA GLY A 361 -23.70 12.41 -12.53
C GLY A 361 -23.57 13.51 -13.60
N PRO A 362 -22.34 13.88 -14.01
CA PRO A 362 -21.07 13.27 -13.61
C PRO A 362 -20.74 13.56 -12.14
N PHE A 363 -20.05 12.61 -11.51
CA PHE A 363 -19.54 12.78 -10.15
C PHE A 363 -18.10 13.30 -10.20
N LEU A 364 -17.71 14.04 -9.17
CA LEU A 364 -16.39 14.66 -9.04
C LEU A 364 -15.77 14.25 -7.71
N LEU A 365 -14.60 13.61 -7.76
CA LEU A 365 -13.75 13.41 -6.60
C LEU A 365 -12.92 14.68 -6.38
N ALA A 366 -12.91 15.22 -5.16
CA ALA A 366 -12.17 16.44 -4.82
C ALA A 366 -11.29 16.22 -3.59
N TRP A 367 -10.12 16.85 -3.56
CA TRP A 367 -9.18 16.77 -2.43
C TRP A 367 -8.30 18.01 -2.28
N GLY A 368 -7.65 18.15 -1.12
CA GLY A 368 -6.74 19.26 -0.84
C GLY A 368 -7.45 20.48 -0.26
N ASN A 369 -8.06 20.33 0.91
CA ASN A 369 -8.68 21.43 1.66
C ASN A 369 -8.17 21.41 3.10
N GLY A 370 -7.38 22.42 3.48
CA GLY A 370 -6.80 22.52 4.83
C GLY A 370 -7.82 22.77 5.93
N ALA A 371 -9.01 23.27 5.58
CA ALA A 371 -10.11 23.54 6.50
C ALA A 371 -11.13 22.39 6.59
N ALA A 372 -10.96 21.32 5.82
CA ALA A 372 -11.93 20.23 5.76
C ALA A 372 -12.03 19.46 7.08
N GLN A 373 -13.27 19.22 7.50
CA GLN A 373 -13.57 18.39 8.67
C GLN A 373 -13.78 16.93 8.26
N PRO A 374 -13.61 15.94 9.16
CA PRO A 374 -13.96 14.56 8.86
C PRO A 374 -15.45 14.41 8.52
N GLN A 375 -15.75 13.83 7.36
CA GLN A 375 -17.12 13.57 6.90
C GLN A 375 -17.31 12.15 6.34
N ALA A 376 -16.25 11.35 6.28
CA ALA A 376 -16.37 9.94 5.97
C ALA A 376 -17.26 9.28 7.04
N MET A 377 -18.28 8.57 6.58
CA MET A 377 -19.20 7.84 7.44
C MET A 377 -18.63 6.46 7.78
N GLU A 378 -19.15 5.84 8.84
CA GLU A 378 -18.91 4.42 9.09
C GLU A 378 -19.52 3.56 7.99
N VAL A 379 -18.84 2.48 7.60
CA VAL A 379 -19.25 1.62 6.48
C VAL A 379 -20.64 1.02 6.70
N GLU A 380 -21.00 0.72 7.96
CA GLU A 380 -22.31 0.20 8.36
C GLU A 380 -23.46 1.15 8.05
N MET A 381 -23.21 2.47 8.04
CA MET A 381 -24.24 3.48 7.79
C MET A 381 -24.49 3.69 6.30
N LEU A 382 -23.50 3.37 5.45
CA LEU A 382 -23.58 3.57 4.01
C LEU A 382 -23.89 2.29 3.23
N VAL A 383 -23.26 1.17 3.61
CA VAL A 383 -23.34 -0.10 2.88
C VAL A 383 -24.22 -1.10 3.65
N PRO A 384 -25.42 -1.43 3.13
CA PRO A 384 -26.32 -2.41 3.73
C PRO A 384 -25.64 -3.75 4.01
N ALA A 385 -26.01 -4.39 5.12
CA ALA A 385 -25.42 -5.68 5.53
C ALA A 385 -25.53 -6.78 4.46
N ALA A 386 -26.65 -6.82 3.72
CA ALA A 386 -26.84 -7.78 2.62
C ALA A 386 -25.76 -7.64 1.53
N LEU A 387 -25.44 -6.40 1.11
CA LEU A 387 -24.42 -6.13 0.09
C LEU A 387 -22.99 -6.43 0.60
N ARG A 388 -22.77 -6.38 1.92
CA ARG A 388 -21.48 -6.75 2.53
C ARG A 388 -21.28 -8.27 2.60
N GLN A 389 -22.35 -9.03 2.80
CA GLN A 389 -22.29 -10.49 2.98
C GLN A 389 -22.27 -11.27 1.66
N GLU A 390 -22.92 -10.77 0.60
CA GLU A 390 -23.07 -11.50 -0.67
C GLU A 390 -21.85 -11.45 -1.58
N ASN A 391 -20.71 -10.92 -1.14
CA ASN A 391 -19.60 -10.56 -2.03
C ASN A 391 -20.06 -9.69 -3.23
N ALA A 392 -21.15 -8.93 -3.06
CA ALA A 392 -21.70 -8.09 -4.10
C ALA A 392 -20.62 -7.10 -4.54
N GLN A 393 -20.12 -7.30 -5.77
CA GLN A 393 -19.07 -6.48 -6.33
C GLN A 393 -19.69 -5.14 -6.71
N LEU A 394 -19.39 -4.10 -5.93
CA LEU A 394 -19.83 -2.75 -6.25
C LEU A 394 -19.18 -2.33 -7.56
N PRO A 395 -19.92 -1.70 -8.49
CA PRO A 395 -19.33 -1.23 -9.74
C PRO A 395 -18.28 -0.15 -9.46
N ASP A 396 -17.18 -0.20 -10.19
CA ASP A 396 -16.12 0.78 -10.11
C ASP A 396 -16.55 2.11 -10.75
N ALA A 397 -16.14 3.21 -10.12
CA ALA A 397 -16.12 4.53 -10.72
C ALA A 397 -14.65 4.92 -10.99
N LEU A 398 -14.29 5.01 -12.26
CA LEU A 398 -12.90 5.22 -12.68
C LEU A 398 -12.51 6.68 -12.51
N VAL A 399 -11.38 6.92 -11.84
CA VAL A 399 -10.86 8.28 -11.60
C VAL A 399 -10.16 8.77 -12.86
N GLN A 400 -10.70 9.85 -13.44
CA GLN A 400 -10.12 10.52 -14.59
C GLN A 400 -8.90 11.38 -14.20
N ASP A 401 -8.39 12.15 -15.15
CA ASP A 401 -7.26 13.05 -14.93
C ASP A 401 -7.56 14.14 -13.89
N ARG A 402 -6.49 14.56 -13.21
CA ARG A 402 -6.58 15.63 -12.20
C ARG A 402 -6.86 16.97 -12.87
N VAL A 403 -7.84 17.69 -12.36
CA VAL A 403 -8.17 19.07 -12.70
C VAL A 403 -7.93 20.01 -11.52
N VAL A 404 -7.70 21.28 -11.84
CA VAL A 404 -7.61 22.35 -10.83
C VAL A 404 -9.01 22.82 -10.47
N LEU A 405 -9.31 22.87 -9.18
CA LEU A 405 -10.53 23.48 -8.66
C LEU A 405 -10.17 24.85 -8.07
N GLY A 406 -10.14 24.98 -6.75
CA GLY A 406 -9.74 26.20 -6.04
C GLY A 406 -8.22 26.44 -5.98
N GLY A 407 -7.40 25.49 -6.44
CA GLY A 407 -5.93 25.59 -6.49
C GLY A 407 -5.22 25.60 -5.14
N ASP A 408 -3.91 25.85 -5.17
CA ASP A 408 -3.01 25.69 -4.01
C ASP A 408 -3.40 26.51 -2.77
N ALA A 409 -4.09 27.64 -2.95
CA ALA A 409 -4.57 28.47 -1.85
C ALA A 409 -5.51 27.73 -0.88
N ARG A 410 -6.16 26.66 -1.34
CA ARG A 410 -7.02 25.81 -0.50
C ARG A 410 -6.25 24.86 0.42
N LEU A 411 -4.99 24.57 0.10
CA LEU A 411 -4.16 23.65 0.89
C LEU A 411 -3.78 24.20 2.28
N THR A 412 -3.83 25.52 2.45
CA THR A 412 -3.54 26.23 3.70
C THR A 412 -4.77 26.94 4.28
N ALA A 413 -5.95 26.68 3.72
CA ALA A 413 -7.20 27.19 4.26
C ALA A 413 -7.36 26.75 5.72
N VAL A 414 -7.93 27.63 6.54
CA VAL A 414 -8.23 27.37 7.95
C VAL A 414 -9.73 27.45 8.13
N ASP A 415 -10.28 26.59 8.98
CA ASP A 415 -11.70 26.59 9.31
C ASP A 415 -12.15 28.00 9.77
N PRO A 416 -13.18 28.59 9.14
CA PRO A 416 -13.74 29.88 9.54
C PRO A 416 -14.11 29.95 11.04
N ALA A 417 -14.59 28.86 11.63
CA ALA A 417 -14.93 28.78 13.05
C ALA A 417 -13.66 28.87 13.92
N GLN A 418 -12.58 28.23 13.50
CA GLN A 418 -11.29 28.29 14.18
C GLN A 418 -10.66 29.68 14.05
N GLN A 419 -10.75 30.30 12.87
CA GLN A 419 -10.32 31.68 12.65
C GLN A 419 -11.08 32.64 13.58
N GLN A 420 -12.40 32.51 13.67
CA GLN A 420 -13.21 33.34 14.57
C GLN A 420 -12.87 33.11 16.05
N SER A 421 -12.61 31.85 16.45
CA SER A 421 -12.15 31.55 17.81
C SER A 421 -10.81 32.20 18.12
N GLN A 422 -9.86 32.21 17.18
CA GLN A 422 -8.55 32.84 17.39
C GLN A 422 -8.69 34.36 17.50
N TRP A 423 -9.52 34.99 16.66
CA TRP A 423 -9.83 36.41 16.77
C TRP A 423 -10.47 36.77 18.11
N LYS A 424 -11.42 35.96 18.60
CA LYS A 424 -12.01 36.13 19.93
C LYS A 424 -10.94 36.02 21.03
N LYS A 425 -10.04 35.02 20.96
CA LYS A 425 -8.91 34.91 21.90
C LYS A 425 -8.02 36.16 21.85
N MET A 426 -7.69 36.65 20.66
CA MET A 426 -6.85 37.85 20.49
C MET A 426 -7.51 39.10 21.06
N LEU A 427 -8.83 39.26 20.92
CA LEU A 427 -9.59 40.33 21.57
C LEU A 427 -9.54 40.23 23.09
N VAL A 428 -9.67 39.02 23.65
CA VAL A 428 -9.54 38.81 25.11
C VAL A 428 -8.14 39.17 25.58
N TRP A 429 -7.10 38.76 24.87
CA TRP A 429 -5.71 39.14 25.18
C TRP A 429 -5.49 40.65 25.08
N ALA A 430 -6.02 41.30 24.05
CA ALA A 430 -5.94 42.75 23.90
C ALA A 430 -6.64 43.49 25.06
N ALA A 431 -7.83 43.02 25.46
CA ALA A 431 -8.54 43.57 26.61
C ALA A 431 -7.78 43.36 27.93
N LEU A 432 -7.15 42.20 28.11
CA LEU A 432 -6.33 41.89 29.28
C LEU A 432 -5.12 42.83 29.37
N VAL A 433 -4.37 43.00 28.27
CA VAL A 433 -3.22 43.91 28.20
C VAL A 433 -3.64 45.35 28.49
N LEU A 434 -4.76 45.80 27.94
CA LEU A 434 -5.32 47.12 28.22
C LEU A 434 -5.63 47.30 29.72
N GLY A 435 -6.24 46.28 30.34
CA GLY A 435 -6.51 46.26 31.78
C GLY A 435 -5.25 46.40 32.63
N VAL A 436 -4.18 45.66 32.28
CA VAL A 436 -2.89 45.78 32.98
C VAL A 436 -2.29 47.18 32.83
N LEU A 437 -2.34 47.78 31.63
CA LEU A 437 -1.83 49.14 31.41
C LEU A 437 -2.58 50.18 32.25
N VAL A 438 -3.90 50.06 32.39
CA VAL A 438 -4.69 50.94 33.26
C VAL A 438 -4.27 50.81 34.73
N LEU A 439 -4.06 49.58 35.21
CA LEU A 439 -3.59 49.35 36.58
C LEU A 439 -2.19 49.93 36.83
N VAL A 440 -1.26 49.76 35.88
CA VAL A 440 0.08 50.35 35.94
C VAL A 440 -0.01 51.88 35.96
N TRP A 441 -0.87 52.47 35.13
CA TRP A 441 -1.08 53.92 35.07
C TRP A 441 -1.62 54.48 36.39
N VAL A 442 -2.63 53.83 36.99
CA VAL A 442 -3.15 54.21 38.31
C VAL A 442 -2.09 54.06 39.39
N GLY A 443 -1.33 52.95 39.38
CA GLY A 443 -0.23 52.73 40.32
C GLY A 443 0.85 53.81 40.25
N LEU A 444 1.22 54.23 39.04
CA LEU A 444 2.17 55.33 38.82
C LEU A 444 1.61 56.69 39.26
N GLY A 445 0.30 56.92 39.08
CA GLY A 445 -0.39 58.12 39.57
C GLY A 445 -0.31 58.23 41.10
N ILE A 446 -0.66 57.16 41.81
CA ILE A 446 -0.58 57.10 43.28
C ILE A 446 0.87 57.27 43.75
N TRP A 447 1.83 56.60 43.10
CA TRP A 447 3.24 56.71 43.46
C TRP A 447 3.78 58.15 43.31
N ARG A 448 3.33 58.87 42.26
CA ARG A 448 3.66 60.29 42.07
C ARG A 448 3.07 61.18 43.16
N GLU A 449 1.81 60.95 43.55
CA GLU A 449 1.17 61.72 44.62
C GLU A 449 1.82 61.48 45.99
N VAL A 450 2.22 60.25 46.29
CA VAL A 450 2.94 59.92 47.54
C VAL A 450 4.30 60.61 47.59
N ARG A 451 5.04 60.67 46.47
CA ARG A 451 6.32 61.41 46.39
C ARG A 451 6.18 62.92 46.55
N GLN A 452 5.04 63.51 46.17
CA GLN A 452 4.79 64.95 46.32
C GLN A 452 4.39 65.36 47.74
N LYS A 453 3.87 64.42 48.55
CA LYS A 453 3.50 64.68 49.96
C LYS A 453 4.62 64.43 50.97
N SER A 454 5.78 63.95 50.52
CA SER A 454 6.95 63.66 51.36
C SER A 454 8.06 64.71 51.24
N VAL A 455 7.72 65.94 50.85
CA VAL A 455 8.63 67.11 50.85
C VAL A 455 8.13 68.13 51.86
#